data_AF-A0A9D7D8N1-F1
#
_entry.id   AF-A0A9D7D8N1-F1
#
_cell.length_a   1.000
_cell.length_b   1.000
_cell.length_c   1.000
_cell.angle_alpha   90.00
_cell.angle_beta   90.00
_cell.angle_gamma   90.00
#
_symmetry.space_group_name_H-M   'P 1'
#
loop_
_entity.id
_entity.type
_entity.pdbx_description
1 polymer ?
#
loop_
_entity_poly.entity_id
_entity_poly.type
_entity_poly.pdbx_seq_one_letter_code
_entity_poly.pdbx_strand_id
1 'polypeptide(L)'
;MTDSLAPAATDDKARLPEAVKTLARVLGAESSSEGASLTQAGRMKLSIDAKNWTRFTARQTIETRACGFDWRARMGPFGMISVQDALIEGRGRLSVKALGVMPLVRTTPSAALTRGELMRYLAELAWAPDAVLLNTALRWREIDAATLGVSAGIGAAAAEVFFTLNGDGTIAGGYALDRPRSLAAPFLPTRWTWRYSDYRRCGRRTIPFAGEVAWEIDGKEIVYWQGHLTDWHA
;
A
#
# COMPACT_ATOMS: atom_id res chain seq x y z
N MET A 1 18.60 -44.38 -24.08
CA MET A 1 18.59 -44.29 -22.61
C MET A 1 19.74 -43.37 -22.23
N THR A 2 19.51 -42.10 -21.98
CA THR A 2 18.80 -41.60 -20.80
C THR A 2 18.00 -40.35 -21.13
N ASP A 3 16.69 -40.45 -20.91
CA ASP A 3 15.74 -39.36 -20.94
C ASP A 3 15.89 -38.59 -19.61
N SER A 4 16.51 -37.41 -19.65
CA SER A 4 16.65 -36.55 -18.48
C SER A 4 15.38 -35.71 -18.37
N LEU A 5 14.39 -36.29 -17.68
CA LEU A 5 13.22 -35.56 -17.21
C LEU A 5 13.69 -34.40 -16.33
N ALA A 6 13.62 -33.19 -16.87
CA ALA A 6 13.57 -31.99 -16.05
C ALA A 6 12.43 -32.17 -15.03
N PRO A 7 12.64 -31.83 -13.75
CA PRO A 7 11.56 -31.91 -12.77
C PRO A 7 10.42 -31.01 -13.27
N ALA A 8 9.24 -31.59 -13.41
CA ALA A 8 8.02 -30.86 -13.72
C ALA A 8 7.90 -29.71 -12.72
N ALA A 9 7.82 -28.48 -13.22
CA ALA A 9 7.47 -27.32 -12.41
C ALA A 9 6.11 -27.61 -11.77
N THR A 10 6.11 -27.96 -10.50
CA THR A 10 4.89 -28.14 -9.72
C THR A 10 4.11 -26.84 -9.82
N ASP A 11 2.84 -26.95 -10.21
CA ASP A 11 1.87 -25.87 -10.24
C ASP A 11 1.55 -25.42 -8.80
N ASP A 12 2.51 -24.75 -8.17
CA ASP A 12 2.48 -24.31 -6.77
C ASP A 12 1.67 -23.01 -6.59
N LYS A 13 0.85 -22.65 -7.58
CA LYS A 13 0.17 -21.35 -7.69
C LYS A 13 -1.21 -21.26 -7.07
N ALA A 14 -1.71 -22.27 -6.34
CA ALA A 14 -3.15 -22.34 -6.06
C ALA A 14 -3.59 -22.24 -4.58
N ARG A 15 -2.69 -22.26 -3.57
CA ARG A 15 -3.13 -22.26 -2.17
C ARG A 15 -2.43 -21.21 -1.32
N LEU A 16 -3.23 -20.27 -0.80
CA LEU A 16 -2.80 -19.32 0.22
C LEU A 16 -2.31 -20.08 1.48
N PRO A 17 -1.23 -19.62 2.14
CA PRO A 17 -0.84 -20.12 3.46
C PRO A 17 -1.99 -20.04 4.46
N GLU A 18 -2.03 -20.94 5.45
CA GLU A 18 -3.15 -20.99 6.41
C GLU A 18 -3.24 -19.73 7.26
N ALA A 19 -2.11 -19.12 7.61
CA ALA A 19 -2.07 -17.82 8.28
C ALA A 19 -2.72 -16.71 7.43
N VAL A 20 -2.58 -16.76 6.10
CA VAL A 20 -3.18 -15.78 5.18
C VAL A 20 -4.68 -16.01 5.03
N LYS A 21 -5.14 -17.27 5.01
CA LYS A 21 -6.58 -17.56 5.08
C LYS A 21 -7.18 -17.09 6.40
N THR A 22 -6.44 -17.23 7.49
CA THR A 22 -6.85 -16.73 8.81
C THR A 22 -6.95 -15.21 8.80
N LEU A 23 -5.94 -14.51 8.26
CA LEU A 23 -5.97 -13.07 8.06
C LEU A 23 -7.21 -12.63 7.26
N ALA A 24 -7.49 -13.29 6.12
CA ALA A 24 -8.66 -13.00 5.31
C ALA A 24 -9.97 -13.16 6.11
N ARG A 25 -10.08 -14.21 6.93
CA ARG A 25 -11.23 -14.43 7.82
C ARG A 25 -11.35 -13.34 8.89
N VAL A 26 -10.25 -12.95 9.54
CA VAL A 26 -10.22 -11.91 10.58
C VAL A 26 -10.62 -10.54 10.03
N LEU A 27 -10.10 -10.19 8.85
CA LEU A 27 -10.46 -8.95 8.16
C LEU A 27 -11.86 -9.02 7.53
N GLY A 28 -12.49 -10.19 7.50
CA GLY A 28 -13.82 -10.40 6.93
C GLY A 28 -13.86 -10.21 5.41
N ALA A 29 -12.78 -10.62 4.73
CA ALA A 29 -12.66 -10.60 3.29
C ALA A 29 -13.73 -11.49 2.62
N GLU A 30 -14.29 -11.04 1.51
CA GLU A 30 -15.23 -11.80 0.68
C GLU A 30 -14.67 -12.10 -0.71
N SER A 31 -15.25 -13.12 -1.35
CA SER A 31 -14.91 -13.56 -2.72
C SER A 31 -15.66 -12.79 -3.82
N SER A 32 -16.42 -11.76 -3.46
CA SER A 32 -17.09 -10.84 -4.39
C SER A 32 -16.86 -9.41 -3.91
N SER A 33 -16.29 -8.58 -4.79
CA SER A 33 -15.98 -7.17 -4.52
C SER A 33 -15.90 -6.44 -5.85
N GLU A 34 -16.31 -5.18 -5.89
CA GLU A 34 -16.09 -4.25 -7.01
C GLU A 34 -14.86 -3.36 -6.81
N GLY A 35 -14.17 -3.50 -5.67
CA GLY A 35 -13.11 -2.61 -5.21
C GLY A 35 -13.43 -2.09 -3.81
N ALA A 36 -12.54 -1.26 -3.27
CA ALA A 36 -12.82 -0.46 -2.08
C ALA A 36 -12.69 1.01 -2.42
N SER A 37 -13.57 1.87 -1.90
CA SER A 37 -13.32 3.30 -1.90
C SER A 37 -13.49 3.92 -0.53
N LEU A 38 -12.68 4.94 -0.29
CA LEU A 38 -12.53 5.55 1.01
C LEU A 38 -12.34 7.06 0.90
N THR A 39 -12.74 7.75 1.96
CA THR A 39 -12.44 9.18 2.14
C THR A 39 -11.59 9.35 3.39
N GLN A 40 -10.65 10.29 3.34
CA GLN A 40 -9.65 10.50 4.37
C GLN A 40 -9.55 11.97 4.75
N ALA A 41 -9.19 12.21 6.00
CA ALA A 41 -8.66 13.47 6.47
C ALA A 41 -7.39 13.22 7.28
N GLY A 42 -6.45 14.16 7.25
CA GLY A 42 -5.19 13.96 7.94
C GLY A 42 -4.23 15.12 7.81
N ARG A 43 -2.97 14.82 8.09
CA ARG A 43 -1.86 15.73 7.96
C ARG A 43 -0.63 15.02 7.39
N MET A 44 0.15 15.73 6.62
CA MET A 44 1.43 15.24 6.11
C MET A 44 2.50 16.33 6.07
N LYS A 45 3.76 15.91 6.14
CA LYS A 45 4.92 16.75 5.86
C LYS A 45 5.21 16.71 4.36
N LEU A 46 5.42 17.87 3.76
CA LEU A 46 5.71 17.99 2.32
C LEU A 46 7.17 17.67 1.97
N SER A 47 8.05 17.64 2.97
CA SER A 47 9.42 17.15 2.88
C SER A 47 9.82 16.54 4.21
N ILE A 48 10.85 15.69 4.21
CA ILE A 48 11.26 14.95 5.42
C ILE A 48 11.76 15.88 6.53
N ASP A 49 12.38 17.00 6.14
CA ASP A 49 12.91 18.03 7.04
C ASP A 49 11.85 19.08 7.42
N ALA A 50 10.62 18.98 6.88
CA ALA A 50 9.57 19.93 7.20
C ALA A 50 9.17 19.82 8.68
N LYS A 51 9.28 20.94 9.39
CA LYS A 51 8.79 21.08 10.77
C LYS A 51 7.26 21.18 10.82
N ASN A 52 6.67 21.76 9.77
CA ASN A 52 5.24 22.03 9.72
C ASN A 52 4.47 20.88 9.06
N TRP A 53 3.30 20.59 9.62
CA TRP A 53 2.34 19.65 9.08
C TRP A 53 1.30 20.38 8.23
N THR A 54 1.01 19.85 7.04
CA THR A 54 -0.05 20.34 6.15
C THR A 54 -1.25 19.43 6.23
N ARG A 55 -2.43 19.99 6.53
CA ARG A 55 -3.69 19.23 6.52
C ARG A 55 -4.08 18.86 5.09
N PHE A 56 -4.66 17.68 4.94
CA PHE A 56 -5.24 17.22 3.68
C PHE A 56 -6.60 16.58 3.88
N THR A 57 -7.39 16.55 2.81
CA THR A 57 -8.52 15.63 2.63
C THR A 57 -8.27 14.84 1.37
N ALA A 58 -8.71 13.58 1.31
CA ALA A 58 -8.51 12.74 0.14
C ALA A 58 -9.68 11.81 -0.14
N ARG A 59 -9.78 11.38 -1.40
CA ARG A 59 -10.61 10.26 -1.83
C ARG A 59 -9.70 9.24 -2.49
N GLN A 60 -9.99 7.97 -2.31
CA GLN A 60 -9.22 6.89 -2.88
C GLN A 60 -10.11 5.74 -3.32
N THR A 61 -9.76 5.13 -4.45
CA THR A 61 -10.24 3.80 -4.85
C THR A 61 -9.07 2.82 -4.83
N ILE A 62 -9.32 1.56 -4.47
CA ILE A 62 -8.37 0.46 -4.42
C ILE A 62 -8.96 -0.74 -5.14
N GLU A 63 -8.20 -1.34 -6.06
CA GLU A 63 -8.61 -2.52 -6.80
C GLU A 63 -8.37 -3.80 -5.99
N THR A 64 -9.34 -4.73 -6.06
CA THR A 64 -9.27 -6.01 -5.33
C THR A 64 -8.86 -7.19 -6.21
N ARG A 65 -8.91 -7.06 -7.54
CA ARG A 65 -8.51 -8.12 -8.49
C ARG A 65 -7.17 -7.88 -9.18
N ALA A 66 -6.61 -6.69 -9.02
CA ALA A 66 -5.30 -6.34 -9.55
C ALA A 66 -4.62 -5.33 -8.61
N CYS A 67 -3.31 -5.16 -8.77
CA CYS A 67 -2.58 -4.15 -8.03
C CYS A 67 -2.84 -2.77 -8.63
N GLY A 68 -3.78 -2.04 -8.05
CA GLY A 68 -4.15 -0.70 -8.50
C GLY A 68 -4.85 0.14 -7.44
N PHE A 69 -4.63 1.44 -7.50
CA PHE A 69 -5.32 2.44 -6.67
C PHE A 69 -5.25 3.83 -7.34
N ASP A 70 -6.18 4.73 -7.00
CA ASP A 70 -6.15 6.15 -7.38
C ASP A 70 -6.46 7.00 -6.14
N TRP A 71 -5.43 7.61 -5.55
CA TRP A 71 -5.53 8.49 -4.40
C TRP A 71 -5.46 9.95 -4.84
N ARG A 72 -6.49 10.73 -4.48
CA ARG A 72 -6.61 12.14 -4.84
C ARG A 72 -6.80 12.98 -3.60
N ALA A 73 -5.82 13.84 -3.31
CA ALA A 73 -5.84 14.72 -2.15
C ALA A 73 -5.94 16.19 -2.50
N ARG A 74 -6.53 16.95 -1.58
CA ARG A 74 -6.51 18.41 -1.54
C ARG A 74 -5.85 18.90 -0.27
N MET A 75 -5.00 19.90 -0.40
CA MET A 75 -4.20 20.48 0.68
C MET A 75 -4.04 22.00 0.50
N GLY A 76 -3.63 22.68 1.58
CA GLY A 76 -3.46 24.13 1.62
C GLY A 76 -4.77 24.92 1.81
N PRO A 77 -4.70 26.25 1.96
CA PRO A 77 -5.87 27.12 2.08
C PRO A 77 -6.85 26.87 0.93
N PHE A 78 -8.12 26.64 1.27
CA PHE A 78 -9.20 26.36 0.30
C PHE A 78 -8.95 25.16 -0.64
N GLY A 79 -8.01 24.25 -0.31
CA GLY A 79 -7.71 23.08 -1.14
C GLY A 79 -7.00 23.40 -2.46
N MET A 80 -6.26 24.51 -2.49
CA MET A 80 -5.57 25.01 -3.69
C MET A 80 -4.48 24.09 -4.25
N ILE A 81 -3.94 23.17 -3.44
CA ILE A 81 -2.99 22.16 -3.90
C ILE A 81 -3.75 20.85 -4.06
N SER A 82 -3.65 20.24 -5.25
CA SER A 82 -4.19 18.91 -5.53
C SER A 82 -3.08 17.93 -5.84
N VAL A 83 -3.13 16.76 -5.24
CA VAL A 83 -2.19 15.66 -5.48
C VAL A 83 -2.97 14.47 -6.00
N GLN A 84 -2.47 13.85 -7.06
CA GLN A 84 -2.89 12.52 -7.50
C GLN A 84 -1.68 11.59 -7.37
N ASP A 85 -1.86 10.52 -6.63
CA ASP A 85 -0.91 9.41 -6.55
C ASP A 85 -1.66 8.12 -6.87
N ALA A 86 -1.15 7.33 -7.80
CA ALA A 86 -1.90 6.23 -8.36
C ALA A 86 -0.99 5.12 -8.90
N LEU A 87 -1.49 3.89 -8.83
CA LEU A 87 -0.99 2.75 -9.58
C LEU A 87 -2.11 2.30 -10.52
N ILE A 88 -1.96 2.54 -11.82
CA ILE A 88 -2.98 2.24 -12.83
C ILE A 88 -2.35 1.35 -13.88
N GLU A 89 -2.96 0.17 -14.13
CA GLU A 89 -2.45 -0.82 -15.10
C GLU A 89 -0.97 -1.16 -14.88
N GLY A 90 -0.56 -1.30 -13.61
CA GLY A 90 0.82 -1.60 -13.23
C GLY A 90 1.82 -0.46 -13.46
N ARG A 91 1.35 0.78 -13.63
CA ARG A 91 2.20 1.97 -13.80
C ARG A 91 1.96 2.98 -12.69
N GLY A 92 3.03 3.34 -11.98
CA GLY A 92 2.98 4.41 -10.98
C GLY A 92 2.80 5.79 -11.64
N ARG A 93 1.96 6.63 -11.03
CA ARG A 93 1.69 8.00 -11.47
C ARG A 93 1.58 8.91 -10.27
N LEU A 94 2.46 9.90 -10.23
CA LEU A 94 2.40 10.99 -9.26
C LEU A 94 2.27 12.34 -9.98
N SER A 95 1.26 13.11 -9.61
CA SER A 95 1.03 14.46 -10.11
C SER A 95 0.66 15.39 -8.97
N VAL A 96 1.39 16.51 -8.86
CA VAL A 96 1.06 17.60 -7.95
C VAL A 96 0.69 18.82 -8.79
N LYS A 97 -0.45 19.45 -8.49
CA LYS A 97 -0.87 20.72 -9.11
C LYS A 97 -1.13 21.76 -8.03
N ALA A 98 -0.69 22.99 -8.29
CA ALA A 98 -1.04 24.16 -7.47
C ALA A 98 -2.03 25.05 -8.26
N LEU A 99 -2.99 25.65 -7.55
CA LEU A 99 -4.09 26.46 -8.12
C LEU A 99 -4.92 25.72 -9.17
N GLY A 100 -4.95 24.38 -9.15
CA GLY A 100 -5.78 23.55 -10.04
C GLY A 100 -5.34 23.45 -11.51
N VAL A 101 -4.42 24.30 -11.99
CA VAL A 101 -4.04 24.36 -13.42
C VAL A 101 -2.55 24.27 -13.71
N MET A 102 -1.66 24.53 -12.74
CA MET A 102 -0.20 24.48 -12.97
C MET A 102 0.41 23.19 -12.39
N PRO A 103 0.93 22.25 -13.21
CA PRO A 103 1.60 21.07 -12.70
C PRO A 103 2.91 21.48 -12.01
N LEU A 104 2.98 21.26 -10.71
CA LEU A 104 4.17 21.53 -9.89
C LEU A 104 5.18 20.38 -10.03
N VAL A 105 4.69 19.14 -10.17
CA VAL A 105 5.49 17.93 -10.39
C VAL A 105 4.71 16.97 -11.27
N ARG A 106 5.34 16.47 -12.33
CA ARG A 106 4.90 15.29 -13.09
C ARG A 106 6.10 14.36 -13.24
N THR A 107 6.09 13.24 -12.53
CA THR A 107 7.22 12.31 -12.56
C THR A 107 7.20 11.50 -13.85
N THR A 108 8.35 11.36 -14.51
CA THR A 108 8.52 10.44 -15.64
C THR A 108 8.33 9.00 -15.16
N PRO A 109 7.52 8.17 -15.83
CA PRO A 109 7.36 6.76 -15.46
C PRO A 109 8.72 6.06 -15.33
N SER A 110 8.94 5.35 -14.23
CA SER A 110 10.14 4.57 -13.98
C SER A 110 9.83 3.28 -13.22
N ALA A 111 10.72 2.29 -13.30
CA ALA A 111 10.59 1.05 -12.54
C ALA A 111 10.63 1.30 -11.03
N ALA A 112 11.46 2.25 -10.57
CA ALA A 112 11.54 2.63 -9.17
C ALA A 112 10.25 3.29 -8.65
N LEU A 113 9.65 4.20 -9.43
CA LEU A 113 8.34 4.77 -9.10
C LEU A 113 7.28 3.67 -9.02
N THR A 114 7.25 2.79 -10.01
CA THR A 114 6.29 1.67 -10.04
C THR A 114 6.48 0.73 -8.85
N ARG A 115 7.74 0.42 -8.47
CA ARG A 115 8.06 -0.36 -7.26
C ARG A 115 7.53 0.33 -6.00
N GLY A 116 7.73 1.64 -5.87
CA GLY A 116 7.21 2.43 -4.76
C GLY A 116 5.68 2.38 -4.68
N GLU A 117 4.99 2.60 -5.79
CA GLU A 117 3.52 2.55 -5.80
C GLU A 117 2.98 1.14 -5.59
N LEU A 118 3.70 0.11 -6.03
CA LEU A 118 3.35 -1.27 -5.72
C LEU A 118 3.52 -1.57 -4.22
N MET A 119 4.60 -1.11 -3.59
CA MET A 119 4.75 -1.21 -2.12
C MET A 119 3.65 -0.46 -1.38
N ARG A 120 3.18 0.67 -1.92
CA ARG A 120 2.05 1.43 -1.35
C ARG A 120 0.76 0.62 -1.44
N TYR A 121 0.42 0.11 -2.62
CA TYR A 121 -0.72 -0.77 -2.80
C TYR A 121 -0.70 -1.96 -1.84
N LEU A 122 0.47 -2.62 -1.72
CA LEU A 122 0.63 -3.76 -0.82
C LEU A 122 0.41 -3.38 0.64
N ALA A 123 0.93 -2.23 1.10
CA ALA A 123 0.68 -1.77 2.47
C ALA A 123 -0.80 -1.51 2.76
N GLU A 124 -1.54 -1.02 1.77
CA GLU A 124 -2.95 -0.62 1.88
C GLU A 124 -3.95 -1.79 1.80
N LEU A 125 -3.50 -3.05 1.73
CA LEU A 125 -4.40 -4.22 1.71
C LEU A 125 -5.30 -4.32 2.95
N ALA A 126 -4.93 -3.69 4.08
CA ALA A 126 -5.80 -3.58 5.25
C ALA A 126 -7.09 -2.77 4.98
N TRP A 127 -7.07 -1.87 4.00
CA TRP A 127 -8.25 -1.11 3.54
C TRP A 127 -8.99 -1.77 2.37
N ALA A 128 -8.44 -2.83 1.79
CA ALA A 128 -9.05 -3.61 0.71
C ALA A 128 -8.91 -5.12 0.99
N PRO A 129 -9.49 -5.64 2.08
CA PRO A 129 -9.23 -7.00 2.56
C PRO A 129 -9.63 -8.09 1.56
N ASP A 130 -10.62 -7.83 0.71
CA ASP A 130 -11.07 -8.75 -0.33
C ASP A 130 -9.95 -9.07 -1.35
N ALA A 131 -8.98 -8.16 -1.53
CA ALA A 131 -7.82 -8.38 -2.39
C ALA A 131 -6.94 -9.56 -1.92
N VAL A 132 -6.95 -9.89 -0.63
CA VAL A 132 -6.21 -11.05 -0.09
C VAL A 132 -6.68 -12.36 -0.75
N LEU A 133 -7.98 -12.45 -1.07
CA LEU A 133 -8.58 -13.62 -1.71
C LEU A 133 -8.66 -13.51 -3.22
N LEU A 134 -8.83 -12.28 -3.74
CA LEU A 134 -9.21 -12.04 -5.14
C LEU A 134 -8.04 -11.66 -6.06
N ASN A 135 -6.96 -11.11 -5.51
CA ASN A 135 -5.85 -10.64 -6.33
C ASN A 135 -4.82 -11.75 -6.56
N THR A 136 -4.91 -12.40 -7.72
CA THR A 136 -4.01 -13.50 -8.12
C THR A 136 -2.58 -13.05 -8.44
N ALA A 137 -2.31 -11.73 -8.48
CA ALA A 137 -0.95 -11.21 -8.64
C ALA A 137 -0.17 -11.20 -7.32
N LEU A 138 -0.85 -11.34 -6.17
CA LEU A 138 -0.22 -11.38 -4.86
C LEU A 138 0.44 -12.74 -4.60
N ARG A 139 1.68 -12.70 -4.14
CA ARG A 139 2.44 -13.86 -3.67
C ARG A 139 2.67 -13.72 -2.18
N TRP A 140 2.04 -14.59 -1.41
CA TRP A 140 2.09 -14.59 0.04
C TRP A 140 3.05 -15.64 0.58
N ARG A 141 3.70 -15.31 1.70
CA ARG A 141 4.51 -16.25 2.48
C ARG A 141 4.36 -15.98 3.97
N GLU A 142 4.34 -17.03 4.76
CA GLU A 142 4.47 -16.94 6.21
C GLU A 142 5.95 -16.81 6.57
N ILE A 143 6.30 -15.77 7.34
CA ILE A 143 7.68 -15.56 7.80
C ILE A 143 7.86 -16.20 9.16
N ASP A 144 6.92 -15.90 10.06
CA ASP A 144 6.80 -16.43 11.41
C ASP A 144 5.34 -16.26 11.89
N ALA A 145 5.08 -16.60 13.14
CA ALA A 145 3.73 -16.59 13.72
C ALA A 145 3.03 -15.22 13.73
N ALA A 146 3.78 -14.11 13.66
CA ALA A 146 3.24 -12.75 13.70
C ALA A 146 3.57 -11.92 12.45
N THR A 147 4.27 -12.49 11.47
CA THR A 147 4.77 -11.77 10.31
C THR A 147 4.42 -12.47 9.00
N LEU A 148 3.78 -11.73 8.09
CA LEU A 148 3.41 -12.21 6.76
C LEU A 148 4.12 -11.37 5.69
N GLY A 149 4.79 -12.03 4.74
CA GLY A 149 5.34 -11.39 3.55
C GLY A 149 4.33 -11.41 2.41
N VAL A 150 4.18 -10.28 1.71
CA VAL A 150 3.41 -10.19 0.48
C VAL A 150 4.22 -9.48 -0.59
N SER A 151 4.25 -10.07 -1.78
CA SER A 151 4.96 -9.52 -2.93
C SER A 151 4.10 -9.50 -4.19
N ALA A 152 4.45 -8.61 -5.11
CA ALA A 152 3.82 -8.50 -6.42
C ALA A 152 4.80 -7.94 -7.45
N GLY A 153 4.40 -7.93 -8.73
CA GLY A 153 5.19 -7.38 -9.81
C GLY A 153 6.30 -8.31 -10.31
N ILE A 154 7.08 -7.82 -11.28
CA ILE A 154 8.12 -8.58 -11.98
C ILE A 154 9.34 -7.68 -12.26
N GLY A 155 10.51 -8.31 -12.35
CA GLY A 155 11.76 -7.62 -12.69
C GLY A 155 12.09 -6.44 -11.77
N ALA A 156 12.58 -5.35 -12.34
CA ALA A 156 13.01 -4.16 -11.60
C ALA A 156 11.88 -3.43 -10.84
N ALA A 157 10.62 -3.71 -11.17
CA ALA A 157 9.45 -3.11 -10.50
C ALA A 157 8.82 -4.05 -9.46
N ALA A 158 9.32 -5.28 -9.28
CA ALA A 158 8.84 -6.17 -8.25
C ALA A 158 8.93 -5.49 -6.88
N ALA A 159 7.97 -5.76 -6.00
CA ALA A 159 7.90 -5.17 -4.67
C ALA A 159 7.55 -6.25 -3.65
N GLU A 160 8.06 -6.09 -2.45
CA GLU A 160 7.71 -6.92 -1.30
C GLU A 160 7.57 -6.04 -0.07
N VAL A 161 6.58 -6.35 0.76
CA VAL A 161 6.38 -5.75 2.08
C VAL A 161 6.04 -6.83 3.10
N PHE A 162 6.18 -6.47 4.38
CA PHE A 162 5.98 -7.38 5.50
C PHE A 162 4.94 -6.79 6.43
N PHE A 163 3.86 -7.53 6.67
CA PHE A 163 2.85 -7.19 7.67
C PHE A 163 3.22 -7.76 9.02
N THR A 164 3.02 -6.97 10.06
CA THR A 164 3.01 -7.42 11.45
C THR A 164 1.58 -7.54 11.93
N LEU A 165 1.26 -8.64 12.62
CA LEU A 165 -0.08 -8.93 13.12
C LEU A 165 -0.23 -8.54 14.59
N ASN A 166 -1.42 -8.06 14.95
CA ASN A 166 -1.85 -7.93 16.33
C ASN A 166 -2.20 -9.30 16.92
N GLY A 167 -2.31 -9.37 18.25
CA GLY A 167 -2.72 -10.61 18.93
C GLY A 167 -4.12 -11.11 18.57
N ASP A 168 -4.97 -10.25 18.01
CA ASP A 168 -6.30 -10.61 17.48
C ASP A 168 -6.28 -11.04 16.00
N GLY A 169 -5.09 -11.09 15.38
CA GLY A 169 -4.89 -11.46 13.98
C GLY A 169 -5.15 -10.33 12.96
N THR A 170 -5.52 -9.12 13.40
CA THR A 170 -5.59 -7.95 12.51
C THR A 170 -4.20 -7.44 12.15
N ILE A 171 -4.07 -6.58 11.14
CA ILE A 171 -2.79 -6.02 10.73
C ILE A 171 -2.43 -4.84 11.66
N ALA A 172 -1.38 -4.97 12.45
CA ALA A 172 -0.85 -3.89 13.29
C ALA A 172 -0.20 -2.79 12.44
N GLY A 173 0.44 -3.19 11.35
CA GLY A 173 1.22 -2.33 10.48
C GLY A 173 2.14 -3.17 9.63
N GLY A 174 3.28 -2.60 9.26
CA GLY A 174 4.28 -3.33 8.50
C GLY A 174 5.46 -2.48 8.06
N TYR A 175 6.30 -3.09 7.22
CA TYR A 175 7.46 -2.42 6.66
C TYR A 175 7.83 -2.91 5.26
N ALA A 176 8.51 -2.04 4.50
CA ALA A 176 9.28 -2.37 3.32
C ALA A 176 10.75 -2.03 3.61
N LEU A 177 11.67 -2.90 3.19
CA LEU A 177 13.10 -2.74 3.51
C LEU A 177 13.77 -1.64 2.67
N ASP A 178 13.34 -1.48 1.43
CA ASP A 178 14.10 -0.76 0.40
C ASP A 178 13.19 0.10 -0.49
N ARG A 179 12.15 0.72 0.10
CA ARG A 179 11.26 1.59 -0.67
C ARG A 179 12.05 2.79 -1.22
N PRO A 180 11.94 3.11 -2.52
CA PRO A 180 12.59 4.29 -3.08
C PRO A 180 12.02 5.57 -2.46
N ARG A 181 12.86 6.33 -1.75
CA ARG A 181 12.47 7.60 -1.12
C ARG A 181 12.50 8.79 -2.09
N SER A 182 13.32 8.72 -3.13
CA SER A 182 13.47 9.76 -4.14
C SER A 182 12.68 9.42 -5.41
N LEU A 183 12.02 10.43 -5.99
CA LEU A 183 11.26 10.31 -7.25
C LEU A 183 12.13 10.45 -8.51
N ALA A 184 13.38 10.87 -8.33
CA ALA A 184 14.40 10.99 -9.35
C ALA A 184 15.72 10.39 -8.85
N ALA A 185 16.61 10.02 -9.77
CA ALA A 185 17.93 9.53 -9.43
C ALA A 185 18.73 10.61 -8.64
N PRO A 186 19.53 10.21 -7.63
CA PRO A 186 19.71 8.85 -7.14
C PRO A 186 18.48 8.35 -6.35
N PHE A 187 18.03 7.13 -6.68
CA PHE A 187 17.04 6.44 -5.86
C PHE A 187 17.71 6.05 -4.56
N LEU A 188 17.15 6.48 -3.44
CA LEU A 188 17.63 6.14 -2.11
C LEU A 188 16.68 5.08 -1.55
N PRO A 189 17.05 3.78 -1.59
CA PRO A 189 16.27 2.74 -0.94
C PRO A 189 16.29 3.02 0.56
N THR A 190 15.13 3.08 1.18
CA THR A 190 15.01 3.44 2.60
C THR A 190 13.93 2.57 3.22
N ARG A 191 14.18 2.14 4.46
CA ARG A 191 13.19 1.39 5.21
C ARG A 191 11.98 2.28 5.46
N TRP A 192 10.82 1.74 5.13
CA TRP A 192 9.54 2.43 5.16
C TRP A 192 8.59 1.65 6.04
N THR A 193 7.97 2.30 7.01
CA THR A 193 7.12 1.66 8.01
C THR A 193 5.76 2.32 8.05
N TRP A 194 4.74 1.55 8.41
CA TRP A 194 3.41 2.07 8.68
C TRP A 194 2.76 1.35 9.84
N ARG A 195 1.78 2.00 10.46
CA ARG A 195 0.98 1.48 11.56
C ARG A 195 -0.48 1.76 11.31
N TYR A 196 -1.32 0.83 11.75
CA TYR A 196 -2.77 0.89 11.73
C TYR A 196 -3.32 0.88 13.15
N SER A 197 -4.42 1.60 13.35
CA SER A 197 -5.15 1.62 14.61
C SER A 197 -6.63 1.94 14.36
N ASP A 198 -7.43 1.92 15.43
CA ASP A 198 -8.87 2.22 15.38
C ASP A 198 -9.60 1.30 14.39
N TYR A 199 -9.47 -0.02 14.59
CA TYR A 199 -10.19 -0.99 13.78
C TYR A 199 -11.70 -0.91 14.04
N ARG A 200 -12.48 -0.79 12.97
CA ARG A 200 -13.95 -0.72 13.01
C ARG A 200 -14.57 -1.73 12.07
N ARG A 201 -15.82 -2.10 12.38
CA ARG A 201 -16.61 -3.00 11.56
C ARG A 201 -17.37 -2.20 10.50
N CYS A 202 -17.13 -2.51 9.22
CA CYS A 202 -17.86 -1.96 8.08
C CYS A 202 -18.57 -3.11 7.35
N GLY A 203 -19.85 -3.32 7.69
CA GLY A 203 -20.58 -4.51 7.27
C GLY A 203 -19.87 -5.77 7.75
N ARG A 204 -19.34 -6.58 6.82
CA ARG A 204 -18.59 -7.80 7.13
C ARG A 204 -17.08 -7.59 7.22
N ARG A 205 -16.55 -6.42 6.87
CA ARG A 205 -15.11 -6.13 6.89
C ARG A 205 -14.69 -5.49 8.22
N THR A 206 -13.45 -5.76 8.61
CA THR A 206 -12.79 -5.14 9.76
C THR A 206 -11.67 -4.25 9.23
N ILE A 207 -11.86 -2.93 9.31
CA ILE A 207 -11.05 -1.92 8.60
C ILE A 207 -10.38 -0.99 9.62
N PRO A 208 -9.07 -0.68 9.50
CA PRO A 208 -8.45 0.33 10.35
C PRO A 208 -8.86 1.73 9.91
N PHE A 209 -9.41 2.52 10.83
CA PHE A 209 -9.82 3.90 10.57
C PHE A 209 -8.73 4.93 10.83
N ALA A 210 -7.60 4.54 11.40
CA ALA A 210 -6.44 5.42 11.57
C ALA A 210 -5.17 4.75 11.06
N GLY A 211 -4.24 5.57 10.57
CA GLY A 211 -2.92 5.10 10.18
C GLY A 211 -1.87 6.19 10.19
N GLU A 212 -0.63 5.76 10.23
CA GLU A 212 0.53 6.62 10.09
C GLU A 212 1.67 5.94 9.35
N VAL A 213 2.53 6.75 8.73
CA VAL A 213 3.61 6.29 7.87
C VAL A 213 4.89 7.06 8.19
N ALA A 214 5.99 6.32 8.24
CA ALA A 214 7.30 6.84 8.57
C ALA A 214 8.42 6.29 7.65
N TRP A 215 9.51 7.04 7.60
CA TRP A 215 10.79 6.57 7.10
C TRP A 215 11.72 6.27 8.27
N GLU A 216 12.60 5.29 8.12
CA GLU A 216 13.73 5.10 9.02
C GLU A 216 15.00 5.61 8.35
N ILE A 217 15.59 6.67 8.92
CA ILE A 217 16.79 7.34 8.40
C ILE A 217 17.78 7.52 9.54
N ASP A 218 19.01 7.06 9.34
CA ASP A 218 20.08 7.13 10.35
C ASP A 218 19.65 6.57 11.71
N GLY A 219 18.90 5.46 11.69
CA GLY A 219 18.36 4.79 12.88
C GLY A 219 17.22 5.54 13.57
N LYS A 220 16.68 6.61 12.97
CA LYS A 220 15.56 7.40 13.51
C LYS A 220 14.31 7.21 12.68
N GLU A 221 13.20 7.01 13.37
CA GLU A 221 11.88 7.03 12.75
C GLU A 221 11.41 8.47 12.52
N ILE A 222 11.03 8.78 11.28
CA ILE A 222 10.52 10.08 10.86
C ILE A 222 9.11 9.90 10.29
N VAL A 223 8.11 10.11 11.14
CA VAL A 223 6.69 10.13 10.72
C VAL A 223 6.46 11.35 9.81
N TYR A 224 5.88 11.10 8.64
CA TYR A 224 5.60 12.13 7.64
C TYR A 224 4.14 12.15 7.15
N TRP A 225 3.35 11.12 7.45
CA TRP A 225 1.92 11.09 7.12
C TRP A 225 1.14 10.50 8.29
N GLN A 226 0.01 11.12 8.61
CA GLN A 226 -0.97 10.63 9.59
C GLN A 226 -2.36 10.93 9.05
N GLY A 227 -3.24 9.93 9.03
CA GLY A 227 -4.57 10.07 8.49
C GLY A 227 -5.59 9.19 9.20
N HIS A 228 -6.85 9.54 9.01
CA HIS A 228 -7.97 8.71 9.40
C HIS A 228 -9.00 8.64 8.27
N LEU A 229 -9.72 7.53 8.19
CA LEU A 229 -10.86 7.38 7.30
C LEU A 229 -12.03 8.18 7.85
N THR A 230 -12.68 8.95 6.99
CA THR A 230 -13.98 9.59 7.27
C THR A 230 -15.15 8.78 6.71
N ASP A 231 -14.89 7.92 5.73
CA ASP A 231 -15.87 6.99 5.15
C ASP A 231 -15.16 5.85 4.42
N TRP A 232 -15.81 4.69 4.31
CA TRP A 232 -15.33 3.50 3.61
C TRP A 232 -16.50 2.68 3.04
N HIS A 233 -16.34 2.18 1.81
CA HIS A 233 -17.31 1.31 1.13
C HIS A 233 -16.61 0.31 0.20
N ALA A 234 -17.23 -0.85 -0.03
CA ALA A 234 -16.79 -1.92 -0.93
C ALA A 234 -17.96 -2.74 -1.45
#